data_AF-A0A1A9VI30-F1
#
_entry.id   AF-A0A1A9VI30-F1
#
_cell.length_a   1.000
_cell.length_b   1.000
_cell.length_c   1.000
_cell.angle_alpha   90.00
_cell.angle_beta   90.00
_cell.angle_gamma   90.00
#
_symmetry.space_group_name_H-M   'P 1'
#
loop_
_entity.id
_entity.type
_entity.pdbx_description
1 polymer ?
#
loop_
_entity_poly.entity_id
_entity_poly.type
_entity_poly.pdbx_seq_one_letter_code
_entity_poly.pdbx_strand_id
1 'polypeptide(L)'
;MNFNPAILRSNLMHAKIMEWTNDDALELIEQYRSHTELWNRADPKYKDKLCRFRAWSEIAERFGCSKAEVERKMNVLLTQYRREKHKMLVKLYQGIQPNPSK
;
A
#
# COMPACT_ATOMS: atom_id res chain seq x y z
N MET A 1 -30.03 -2.04 36.58
CA MET A 1 -29.37 -1.28 35.48
C MET A 1 -28.72 -2.31 34.57
N ASN A 2 -29.39 -2.71 33.47
CA ASN A 2 -28.87 -3.73 32.57
C ASN A 2 -27.90 -3.08 31.58
N PHE A 3 -26.61 -3.25 31.81
CA PHE A 3 -25.59 -2.92 30.82
C PHE A 3 -25.68 -3.97 29.72
N ASN A 4 -26.26 -3.59 28.57
CA ASN A 4 -26.36 -4.46 27.41
C ASN A 4 -25.09 -4.29 26.54
N PRO A 5 -24.15 -5.25 26.55
CA PRO A 5 -22.89 -5.14 25.82
C PRO A 5 -23.08 -5.15 24.29
N ALA A 6 -24.27 -5.50 23.79
CA ALA A 6 -24.59 -5.44 22.36
C ALA A 6 -24.65 -4.00 21.83
N ILE A 7 -24.93 -3.01 22.69
CA ILE A 7 -24.96 -1.58 22.31
C ILE A 7 -23.55 -1.03 22.06
N LEU A 8 -22.51 -1.64 22.66
CA LEU A 8 -21.13 -1.30 22.36
C LEU A 8 -20.65 -1.88 21.02
N ARG A 9 -21.28 -2.96 20.54
CA ARG A 9 -20.99 -3.56 19.24
C ARG A 9 -21.59 -2.78 18.06
N SER A 10 -22.67 -2.03 18.28
CA SER A 10 -23.32 -1.21 17.23
C SER A 10 -22.66 0.15 17.01
N ASN A 11 -21.71 0.57 17.87
CA ASN A 11 -21.02 1.86 17.77
C ASN A 11 -19.56 1.76 17.32
N LEU A 12 -19.09 0.59 16.88
CA LEU A 12 -17.87 0.52 16.08
C LEU A 12 -18.26 0.91 14.65
N MET A 13 -17.94 2.14 14.30
CA MET A 13 -17.64 2.62 12.96
C MET A 13 -16.75 1.57 12.29
N HIS A 14 -17.35 0.50 11.74
CA HIS A 14 -16.62 -0.48 10.98
C HIS A 14 -16.20 0.28 9.74
N ALA A 15 -14.95 0.74 9.76
CA ALA A 15 -14.25 1.16 8.56
C ALA A 15 -14.52 0.06 7.54
N LYS A 16 -15.37 0.40 6.57
CA LYS A 16 -15.77 -0.51 5.50
C LYS A 16 -14.47 -0.98 4.87
N ILE A 17 -14.11 -2.25 5.09
CA ILE A 17 -12.90 -2.82 4.48
C ILE A 17 -13.14 -2.75 2.98
N MET A 18 -12.38 -1.91 2.30
CA MET A 18 -12.45 -1.81 0.84
C MET A 18 -12.04 -3.15 0.24
N GLU A 19 -12.90 -3.66 -0.64
CA GLU A 19 -12.57 -4.78 -1.50
C GLU A 19 -11.79 -4.22 -2.69
N TRP A 20 -10.55 -4.69 -2.86
CA TRP A 20 -9.64 -4.18 -3.88
C TRP A 20 -9.60 -5.12 -5.07
N THR A 21 -10.06 -4.65 -6.22
CA THR A 21 -9.88 -5.36 -7.49
C THR A 21 -8.45 -5.17 -8.02
N ASN A 22 -8.12 -5.86 -9.11
CA ASN A 22 -6.84 -5.66 -9.78
C ASN A 22 -6.77 -4.26 -10.42
N ASP A 23 -7.87 -3.78 -10.98
CA ASP A 23 -7.93 -2.45 -11.60
C ASP A 23 -7.75 -1.35 -10.54
N ASP A 24 -8.38 -1.49 -9.37
CA ASP A 24 -8.15 -0.58 -8.24
C ASP A 24 -6.68 -0.58 -7.79
N ALA A 25 -6.05 -1.76 -7.79
CA ALA A 25 -4.64 -1.87 -7.42
C ALA A 25 -3.71 -1.22 -8.45
N LEU A 26 -4.02 -1.35 -9.74
CA LEU A 26 -3.28 -0.68 -10.82
C LEU A 26 -3.44 0.84 -10.73
N GLU A 27 -4.66 1.32 -10.52
CA GLU A 27 -4.95 2.75 -10.32
C GLU A 27 -4.22 3.28 -9.09
N LEU A 28 -4.22 2.55 -7.97
CA LEU A 28 -3.51 2.96 -6.76
C LEU A 28 -2.00 3.08 -7.01
N ILE A 29 -1.43 2.18 -7.81
CA ILE A 29 -0.01 2.25 -8.18
C ILE A 29 0.27 3.51 -9.01
N GLU A 30 -0.61 3.86 -9.93
CA GLU A 30 -0.44 5.05 -10.77
C GLU A 30 -0.60 6.34 -9.97
N GLN A 31 -1.61 6.42 -9.10
CA GLN A 31 -1.77 7.52 -8.16
C GLN A 31 -0.56 7.65 -7.22
N TYR A 32 -0.06 6.55 -6.67
CA TYR A 32 1.14 6.59 -5.83
C TYR A 32 2.38 7.07 -6.61
N ARG A 33 2.51 6.68 -7.88
CA ARG A 33 3.62 7.09 -8.74
C ARG A 33 3.60 8.60 -9.00
N SER A 34 2.43 9.18 -9.29
CA SER A 34 2.29 10.60 -9.62
C SER A 34 2.59 11.54 -8.44
N HIS A 35 2.35 11.09 -7.20
CA HIS A 35 2.65 11.83 -5.98
C HIS A 35 4.08 11.58 -5.51
N THR A 36 5.04 12.29 -6.12
CA THR A 36 6.48 12.12 -5.85
C THR A 36 6.85 12.40 -4.39
N GLU A 37 6.11 13.26 -3.69
CA GLU A 37 6.30 13.52 -2.26
C GLU A 37 6.11 12.28 -1.38
N LEU A 38 5.46 11.22 -1.88
CA LEU A 38 5.22 10.00 -1.12
C LEU A 38 6.39 9.01 -1.16
N TRP A 39 7.25 9.09 -2.17
CA TRP A 39 8.26 8.04 -2.43
C TRP A 39 9.62 8.57 -2.87
N ASN A 40 9.68 9.72 -3.53
CA ASN A 40 10.91 10.28 -4.06
C ASN A 40 11.64 11.07 -2.98
N ARG A 41 12.75 10.53 -2.46
CA ARG A 41 13.58 11.20 -1.45
C ARG A 41 14.23 12.50 -1.94
N ALA A 42 14.33 12.71 -3.25
CA ALA A 42 14.83 13.95 -3.85
C ALA A 42 13.74 15.02 -3.99
N ASP A 43 12.47 14.67 -3.82
CA ASP A 43 11.39 15.66 -3.80
C ASP A 43 11.50 16.54 -2.54
N PRO A 44 11.56 17.88 -2.67
CA PRO A 44 11.61 18.79 -1.52
C PRO A 44 10.47 18.58 -0.51
N LYS A 45 9.30 18.13 -0.98
CA LYS A 45 8.10 17.88 -0.16
C LYS A 45 8.11 16.51 0.53
N TYR A 46 9.09 15.65 0.26
CA TYR A 46 9.16 14.31 0.85
C TYR A 46 9.24 14.31 2.39
N LYS A 47 9.89 15.33 2.97
CA LYS A 47 9.96 15.50 4.44
C LYS A 47 8.81 16.33 5.01
N ASP A 48 7.99 16.95 4.15
CA ASP A 48 6.83 17.71 4.56
C ASP A 48 5.67 16.77 4.93
N LYS A 49 5.36 16.73 6.23
CA LYS A 49 4.30 15.87 6.76
C LYS A 49 2.91 16.28 6.25
N LEU A 50 2.67 17.58 6.06
CA LEU A 50 1.37 18.10 5.62
C LEU A 50 1.16 17.79 4.13
N CYS A 51 2.18 17.98 3.28
CA CYS A 51 2.10 17.59 1.87
C CYS A 51 1.80 16.11 1.71
N ARG A 52 2.54 15.25 2.44
CA ARG A 52 2.31 13.80 2.39
C ARG A 52 0.93 13.40 2.91
N PHE A 53 0.45 14.05 3.97
CA PHE A 53 -0.90 13.82 4.50
C PHE A 53 -1.96 14.18 3.45
N ARG A 54 -1.80 15.32 2.76
CA ARG A 54 -2.72 15.76 1.70
C ARG A 54 -2.70 14.83 0.51
N ALA A 55 -1.53 14.43 0.02
CA ALA A 55 -1.39 13.48 -1.08
C ALA A 55 -2.10 12.15 -0.77
N TRP A 56 -1.87 11.56 0.41
CA TRP A 56 -2.58 10.34 0.79
C TRP A 56 -4.10 10.55 0.96
N SER A 57 -4.53 11.70 1.45
CA SER A 57 -5.94 12.03 1.59
C SER A 57 -6.63 12.18 0.22
N GLU A 58 -5.96 12.79 -0.76
CA GLU A 58 -6.46 12.90 -2.13
C GLU A 58 -6.62 11.51 -2.78
N ILE A 59 -5.62 10.64 -2.61
CA ILE A 59 -5.72 9.25 -3.09
C ILE A 59 -6.91 8.56 -2.42
N ALA A 60 -7.06 8.68 -1.10
CA ALA A 60 -8.16 8.06 -0.36
C ALA A 60 -9.55 8.51 -0.82
N GLU A 61 -9.70 9.81 -1.12
CA GLU A 61 -10.93 10.40 -1.64
C GLU A 61 -11.33 9.77 -2.99
N ARG A 62 -10.37 9.55 -3.90
CA ARG A 62 -10.61 8.89 -5.19
C ARG A 62 -11.18 7.47 -5.05
N PHE A 63 -10.73 6.74 -4.04
CA PHE A 63 -11.20 5.38 -3.75
C PHE A 63 -12.41 5.33 -2.81
N GLY A 64 -12.87 6.48 -2.30
CA GLY A 64 -14.00 6.56 -1.36
C GLY A 64 -13.74 5.79 -0.05
N CYS A 65 -12.49 5.73 0.41
CA CYS A 65 -12.10 5.04 1.64
C CYS A 65 -11.19 5.91 2.51
N SER A 66 -10.71 5.39 3.64
CA SER A 66 -9.84 6.16 4.53
C SER A 66 -8.38 6.18 4.04
N LYS A 67 -7.66 7.22 4.46
CA LYS A 67 -6.20 7.34 4.27
C LYS A 67 -5.44 6.09 4.76
N ALA A 68 -5.88 5.51 5.88
CA ALA A 68 -5.25 4.33 6.45
C ALA A 68 -5.43 3.10 5.55
N GLU A 69 -6.58 2.98 4.89
CA GLU A 69 -6.88 1.85 4.00
C GLU A 69 -5.99 1.87 2.75
N VAL A 70 -5.84 3.04 2.11
CA VAL A 70 -4.96 3.19 0.94
C VAL A 70 -3.49 3.04 1.30
N GLU A 71 -3.04 3.60 2.43
CA GLU A 71 -1.66 3.40 2.94
C GLU A 71 -1.38 1.91 3.20
N ARG A 72 -2.32 1.20 3.83
CA ARG A 72 -2.22 -0.23 4.10
C ARG A 72 -2.13 -1.03 2.80
N LYS A 73 -3.03 -0.79 1.84
CA LYS A 73 -3.03 -1.50 0.55
C LYS A 73 -1.73 -1.24 -0.20
N MET A 74 -1.26 0.00 -0.26
CA MET A 74 -0.01 0.31 -0.97
C MET A 74 1.20 -0.37 -0.32
N ASN A 75 1.26 -0.41 1.02
CA ASN A 75 2.31 -1.15 1.73
C ASN A 75 2.31 -2.65 1.41
N VAL A 76 1.14 -3.26 1.27
CA VAL A 76 1.00 -4.65 0.82
C VAL A 76 1.57 -4.80 -0.59
N LEU A 77 1.16 -3.95 -1.54
CA LEU A 77 1.64 -4.00 -2.94
C LEU A 77 3.16 -3.87 -3.03
N LEU A 78 3.75 -2.89 -2.33
CA LEU A 78 5.19 -2.70 -2.27
C LEU A 78 5.92 -3.92 -1.68
N THR A 79 5.33 -4.56 -0.67
CA THR A 79 5.89 -5.77 -0.06
C THR A 79 5.88 -6.94 -1.03
N GLN A 80 4.76 -7.16 -1.75
CA GLN A 80 4.69 -8.20 -2.76
C GLN A 80 5.69 -7.95 -3.89
N TYR A 81 5.76 -6.72 -4.40
CA TYR A 81 6.74 -6.34 -5.42
C TYR A 81 8.19 -6.65 -4.99
N ARG A 82 8.59 -6.25 -3.78
CA ARG A 82 9.94 -6.54 -3.27
C ARG A 82 10.23 -8.04 -3.21
N ARG A 83 9.26 -8.85 -2.77
CA ARG A 83 9.39 -10.31 -2.68
C ARG A 83 9.52 -10.94 -4.07
N GLU A 84 8.66 -10.59 -5.00
CA GLU A 84 8.69 -11.12 -6.37
C GLU A 84 9.95 -10.68 -7.11
N LYS A 85 10.36 -9.41 -6.97
CA LYS A 85 11.64 -8.92 -7.49
C LYS A 85 12.81 -9.74 -6.96
N HIS A 86 12.84 -10.02 -5.66
CA HIS A 86 13.91 -10.83 -5.07
C HIS A 86 13.93 -12.26 -5.65
N LYS A 87 12.79 -12.93 -5.75
CA LYS A 87 12.70 -14.26 -6.38
C LYS A 87 13.20 -14.24 -7.82
N MET A 88 12.85 -13.23 -8.60
CA MET A 88 13.31 -13.08 -9.98
C MET A 88 14.82 -12.90 -10.06
N LEU A 89 15.40 -12.03 -9.24
CA LEU A 89 16.85 -11.84 -9.17
C LEU A 89 17.57 -13.13 -8.78
N VAL A 90 17.09 -13.82 -7.74
CA VAL A 90 17.67 -15.10 -7.30
C VAL A 90 17.64 -16.14 -8.42
N LYS A 91 16.53 -16.29 -9.14
CA LYS A 91 16.45 -17.20 -10.31
C LYS A 91 17.47 -16.86 -11.39
N LEU A 92 17.66 -15.57 -11.69
CA LEU A 92 18.67 -15.13 -12.66
C LEU A 92 20.09 -15.51 -12.21
N TYR A 93 20.43 -15.29 -10.94
CA TYR A 93 21.75 -15.67 -10.41
C TYR A 93 21.94 -17.18 -10.28
N GLN A 94 20.88 -17.95 -10.00
CA GLN A 94 20.92 -19.41 -9.95
C GLN A 94 21.09 -20.04 -11.33
N GLY A 95 20.56 -19.43 -12.39
CA GLY A 95 20.78 -19.85 -13.78
C GLY A 95 22.18 -19.51 -14.35
N ILE A 96 22.98 -18.71 -13.62
CA ILE A 96 24.34 -18.30 -14.01
C ILE A 96 25.42 -19.11 -13.27
N GLN A 97 25.05 -19.99 -12.34
CA GLN A 97 26.03 -20.93 -11.77
C GLN A 97 26.52 -21.86 -12.90
N PRO A 98 27.81 -21.83 -13.28
CA PRO A 98 28.34 -22.90 -14.11
C PRO A 98 28.16 -24.18 -13.29
N ASN A 99 27.60 -25.21 -13.93
CA ASN A 99 27.61 -26.56 -13.43
C ASN A 99 28.99 -26.81 -12.77
N PRO A 100 29.09 -27.02 -11.45
CA PRO A 100 30.34 -27.45 -10.86
C PRO A 100 30.57 -28.86 -11.41
N SER A 101 31.36 -28.91 -12.48
CA SER A 101 31.67 -30.11 -13.26
C SER A 101 31.97 -31.32 -12.38
N LYS A 102 31.43 -32.46 -12.83
CA LYS A 102 32.07 -33.78 -12.96
C LYS A 102 33.12 -34.18 -11.92
#